data_AF-A0A6A6SLY6-F1
#
_entry.id   AF-A0A6A6SLY6-F1
#
_cell.length_a   1.000
_cell.length_b   1.000
_cell.length_c   1.000
_cell.angle_alpha   90.00
_cell.angle_beta   90.00
_cell.angle_gamma   90.00
#
_symmetry.space_group_name_H-M   'P 1'
#
loop_
_entity.id
_entity.type
_entity.pdbx_description
1 polymer ?
#
loop_
_entity_poly.entity_id
_entity_poly.type
_entity_poly.pdbx_seq_one_letter_code
_entity_poly.pdbx_strand_id
1 'polypeptide(L)'
;FSFFSALPPELRCLIWEEALPGEIAPAVFFFEPGCWRREDEGSHPALRFCHERLDRVPWEIALAFVNHEARRIALPWSQKQGLQLRSCTSSDPVFVHAFRPASDALYIRPADWDLAITGIIDRIEQPDLVDQSVSTSVSSIPHIAMSETLFRNNVAFFQEILDSFNVPRILLVVFDSPLDPVSVERKDQNQIGVQQRRWQLDGLCGGAFFWDNNLNRFHFRSNGQHCRSDAVARLAEDLEELLRVY
;
A
#
# COMPACT_ATOMS: atom_id res chain seq x y z
N PHE A 1 -28.08 -10.44 24.13
CA PHE A 1 -28.13 -11.46 23.06
C PHE A 1 -28.69 -12.79 23.58
N SER A 2 -29.88 -12.80 24.21
CA SER A 2 -30.43 -14.00 24.87
C SER A 2 -31.05 -15.03 23.92
N PHE A 3 -31.51 -14.60 22.74
CA PHE A 3 -32.19 -15.49 21.78
C PHE A 3 -31.26 -16.13 20.76
N PHE A 4 -30.04 -15.62 20.61
CA PHE A 4 -29.11 -16.14 19.61
C PHE A 4 -28.68 -17.57 19.92
N SER A 5 -28.43 -17.90 21.19
CA SER A 5 -28.12 -19.26 21.62
C SER A 5 -29.26 -20.26 21.46
N ALA A 6 -30.50 -19.77 21.30
CA ALA A 6 -31.67 -20.61 21.04
C ALA A 6 -31.83 -20.97 19.55
N LEU A 7 -31.06 -20.35 18.67
CA LEU A 7 -31.06 -20.70 17.25
C LEU A 7 -30.35 -22.04 17.01
N PRO A 8 -30.83 -22.85 16.04
CA PRO A 8 -30.10 -23.99 15.52
C PRO A 8 -28.63 -23.64 15.19
N PRO A 9 -27.68 -24.55 15.46
CA PRO A 9 -26.26 -24.31 15.18
C PRO A 9 -25.97 -23.84 13.76
N GLU A 10 -26.71 -24.34 12.77
CA GLU A 10 -26.56 -24.00 11.35
C GLU A 10 -26.87 -22.53 11.10
N LEU A 11 -27.95 -22.01 11.69
CA LEU A 11 -28.32 -20.60 11.57
C LEU A 11 -27.33 -19.70 12.30
N ARG A 12 -26.81 -20.12 13.45
CA ARG A 12 -25.76 -19.37 14.17
C ARG A 12 -24.48 -19.30 13.35
N CYS A 13 -24.07 -20.39 12.72
CA CYS A 13 -22.90 -20.40 11.83
C CYS A 13 -23.09 -19.46 10.65
N LEU A 14 -24.24 -19.51 9.97
CA LEU A 14 -24.55 -18.60 8.86
C LEU A 14 -24.52 -17.13 9.30
N ILE A 15 -25.11 -16.79 10.45
CA ILE A 15 -25.07 -15.41 10.96
C ILE A 15 -23.62 -14.97 11.21
N TRP A 16 -22.77 -15.83 11.77
CA TRP A 16 -21.36 -15.49 11.98
C TRP A 16 -20.58 -15.35 10.68
N GLU A 17 -20.86 -16.18 9.68
CA GLU A 17 -20.25 -16.07 8.35
C GLU A 17 -20.65 -14.77 7.66
N GLU A 18 -21.94 -14.42 7.69
CA GLU A 18 -22.48 -13.18 7.10
C GLU A 18 -22.07 -11.91 7.87
N ALA A 19 -21.76 -12.04 9.17
CA ALA A 19 -21.29 -10.91 9.96
C ALA A 19 -19.82 -10.56 9.68
N LEU A 20 -19.05 -11.47 9.05
CA LEU A 20 -17.66 -11.18 8.72
C LEU A 20 -17.57 -10.04 7.70
N PRO A 21 -16.48 -9.24 7.73
CA PRO A 21 -16.23 -8.29 6.66
C PRO A 21 -16.17 -8.99 5.30
N GLY A 22 -16.47 -8.24 4.23
CA GLY A 22 -16.18 -8.66 2.87
C GLY A 22 -14.66 -8.77 2.61
N GLU A 23 -14.27 -8.88 1.35
CA GLU A 23 -12.84 -8.92 0.99
C GLU A 23 -12.08 -7.71 1.52
N ILE A 24 -10.86 -7.95 2.00
CA ILE A 24 -9.99 -6.89 2.50
C ILE A 24 -9.52 -6.04 1.33
N ALA A 25 -10.07 -4.83 1.25
CA ALA A 25 -9.63 -3.80 0.32
C ALA A 25 -8.11 -3.57 0.43
N PRO A 26 -7.44 -3.27 -0.69
CA PRO A 26 -6.01 -2.94 -0.68
C PRO A 26 -5.70 -1.82 0.31
N ALA A 27 -4.63 -2.01 1.08
CA ALA A 27 -4.21 -1.04 2.08
C ALA A 27 -3.12 -0.12 1.53
N VAL A 28 -2.99 1.05 2.15
CA VAL A 28 -1.90 1.98 1.91
C VAL A 28 -0.95 1.93 3.08
N PHE A 29 0.32 1.63 2.80
CA PHE A 29 1.42 1.60 3.76
C PHE A 29 2.30 2.82 3.54
N PHE A 30 2.91 3.33 4.61
CA PHE A 30 3.81 4.47 4.49
C PHE A 30 5.24 4.01 4.18
N PHE A 31 5.93 4.74 3.33
CA PHE A 31 7.35 4.52 3.09
C PHE A 31 8.15 4.63 4.37
N GLU A 32 9.10 3.71 4.54
CA GLU A 32 10.09 3.76 5.61
C GLU A 32 11.50 3.64 5.04
N PRO A 33 12.45 4.47 5.51
CA PRO A 33 13.83 4.40 5.06
C PRO A 33 14.49 3.07 5.42
N GLY A 34 15.47 2.66 4.60
CA GLY A 34 16.23 1.43 4.80
C GLY A 34 15.54 0.15 4.30
N CYS A 35 14.44 0.24 3.56
CA CYS A 35 13.79 -0.94 2.97
C CYS A 35 14.53 -1.50 1.74
N TRP A 36 15.48 -0.78 1.16
CA TRP A 36 16.27 -1.25 0.02
C TRP A 36 17.38 -2.22 0.45
N ARG A 37 17.50 -3.36 -0.25
CA ARG A 37 18.58 -4.33 -0.09
C ARG A 37 19.07 -4.84 -1.43
N ARG A 38 20.29 -5.37 -1.41
CA ARG A 38 20.83 -6.14 -2.51
C ARG A 38 20.14 -7.50 -2.56
N GLU A 39 19.75 -7.90 -3.76
CA GLU A 39 19.27 -9.21 -4.11
C GLU A 39 20.37 -9.91 -4.91
N ASP A 40 20.86 -11.02 -4.36
CA ASP A 40 21.95 -11.82 -4.93
C ASP A 40 21.43 -12.94 -5.85
N GLU A 41 20.11 -13.07 -5.98
CA GLU A 41 19.45 -14.08 -6.79
C GLU A 41 19.49 -13.67 -8.27
N GLY A 42 20.66 -13.79 -8.91
CA GLY A 42 20.82 -13.49 -10.33
C GLY A 42 22.26 -13.49 -10.81
N SER A 43 22.44 -13.37 -12.13
CA SER A 43 23.76 -13.20 -12.75
C SER A 43 24.33 -11.78 -12.54
N HIS A 44 23.48 -10.84 -12.13
CA HIS A 44 23.83 -9.44 -11.88
C HIS A 44 23.19 -8.98 -10.56
N PRO A 45 23.86 -8.11 -9.79
CA PRO A 45 23.29 -7.55 -8.58
C PRO A 45 22.01 -6.78 -8.91
N ALA A 46 20.98 -7.01 -8.09
CA ALA A 46 19.75 -6.24 -8.17
C ALA A 46 19.44 -5.54 -6.84
N LEU A 47 18.71 -4.43 -6.90
CA LEU A 47 18.09 -3.83 -5.74
C LEU A 47 16.66 -4.30 -5.59
N ARG A 48 16.38 -4.81 -4.39
CA ARG A 48 15.05 -5.21 -3.96
C ARG A 48 14.55 -4.32 -2.83
N PHE A 49 13.29 -3.90 -2.93
CA PHE A 49 12.58 -3.32 -1.80
C PHE A 49 12.03 -4.43 -0.89
N CYS A 50 12.53 -4.50 0.33
CA CYS A 50 12.11 -5.44 1.36
C CYS A 50 10.84 -4.94 2.07
N HIS A 51 9.70 -5.07 1.40
CA HIS A 51 8.40 -4.71 1.94
C HIS A 51 8.05 -5.46 3.25
N GLU A 52 8.73 -6.57 3.56
CA GLU A 52 8.58 -7.31 4.82
C GLU A 52 9.05 -6.51 6.05
N ARG A 53 9.83 -5.44 5.82
CA ARG A 53 10.30 -4.52 6.86
C ARG A 53 9.29 -3.42 7.19
N LEU A 54 8.27 -3.22 6.37
CA LEU A 54 7.24 -2.23 6.63
C LEU A 54 6.45 -2.58 7.89
N ASP A 55 6.09 -1.56 8.65
CA ASP A 55 5.22 -1.72 9.81
C ASP A 55 3.88 -2.33 9.38
N ARG A 56 3.44 -3.35 10.12
CA ARG A 56 2.20 -4.05 9.82
C ARG A 56 1.01 -3.27 10.34
N VAL A 57 -0.05 -3.21 9.55
CA VAL A 57 -1.23 -2.44 9.90
C VAL A 57 -2.18 -3.31 10.74
N PRO A 58 -2.61 -2.86 11.93
CA PRO A 58 -3.58 -3.60 12.72
C PRO A 58 -4.93 -3.69 11.99
N TRP A 59 -5.57 -4.84 12.11
CA TRP A 59 -6.88 -5.14 11.54
C TRP A 59 -7.79 -5.64 12.65
N GLU A 60 -8.90 -4.96 12.87
CA GLU A 60 -9.87 -5.38 13.87
C GLU A 60 -10.82 -6.43 13.28
N ILE A 61 -10.88 -7.60 13.92
CA ILE A 61 -11.89 -8.62 13.66
C ILE A 61 -12.59 -8.89 14.98
N ALA A 62 -13.50 -7.99 15.38
CA ALA A 62 -14.20 -8.08 16.65
C ALA A 62 -14.86 -9.46 16.88
N LEU A 63 -15.39 -10.08 15.80
CA LEU A 63 -15.98 -11.41 15.80
C LEU A 63 -15.09 -12.52 16.38
N ALA A 64 -13.77 -12.43 16.20
CA ALA A 64 -12.84 -13.43 16.71
C ALA A 64 -12.73 -13.46 18.25
N PHE A 65 -13.29 -12.44 18.92
CA PHE A 65 -13.19 -12.24 20.36
C PHE A 65 -14.55 -12.29 21.08
N VAL A 66 -15.65 -12.52 20.35
CA VAL A 66 -17.00 -12.57 20.95
C VAL A 66 -17.23 -13.87 21.74
N ASN A 67 -16.99 -15.03 21.12
CA ASN A 67 -17.11 -16.35 21.75
C ASN A 67 -16.38 -17.43 20.92
N HIS A 68 -16.36 -18.68 21.40
CA HIS A 68 -15.67 -19.79 20.71
C HIS A 68 -16.23 -20.13 19.32
N GLU A 69 -17.54 -19.99 19.11
CA GLU A 69 -18.18 -20.29 17.83
C GLU A 69 -17.80 -19.25 16.76
N ALA A 70 -17.94 -17.97 17.09
CA ALA A 70 -17.53 -16.87 16.23
C ALA A 70 -16.03 -16.92 15.93
N ARG A 71 -15.19 -17.23 16.94
CA ARG A 71 -13.75 -17.40 16.76
C ARG A 71 -13.40 -18.53 15.79
N ARG A 72 -14.11 -19.65 15.85
CA ARG A 72 -13.89 -20.79 14.94
C ARG A 72 -14.18 -20.44 13.47
N ILE A 73 -15.05 -19.46 13.23
CA ILE A 73 -15.42 -18.98 11.89
C ILE A 73 -14.49 -17.84 11.44
N ALA A 74 -14.19 -16.90 12.33
CA ALA A 74 -13.36 -15.73 12.03
C ALA A 74 -11.89 -16.07 11.74
N LEU A 75 -11.31 -17.08 12.41
CA LEU A 75 -9.90 -17.45 12.21
C LEU A 75 -9.60 -18.01 10.81
N PRO A 76 -10.36 -18.99 10.27
CA PRO A 76 -10.19 -19.43 8.89
C PRO A 76 -10.42 -18.30 7.89
N TRP A 77 -11.42 -17.45 8.11
CA TRP A 77 -11.65 -16.29 7.25
C TRP A 77 -10.44 -15.36 7.25
N SER A 78 -9.89 -15.00 8.41
CA SER A 78 -8.74 -14.09 8.51
C SER A 78 -7.51 -14.62 7.79
N GLN A 79 -7.28 -15.93 7.89
CA GLN A 79 -6.17 -16.60 7.20
C GLN A 79 -6.34 -16.55 5.67
N LYS A 80 -7.56 -16.79 5.17
CA LYS A 80 -7.87 -16.67 3.73
C LYS A 80 -7.64 -15.25 3.21
N GLN A 81 -7.89 -14.24 4.04
CA GLN A 81 -7.63 -12.83 3.71
C GLN A 81 -6.15 -12.43 3.84
N GLY A 82 -5.26 -13.33 4.27
CA GLY A 82 -3.84 -13.06 4.46
C GLY A 82 -3.51 -12.29 5.74
N LEU A 83 -4.44 -12.22 6.70
CA LEU A 83 -4.20 -11.61 8.00
C LEU A 83 -3.46 -12.59 8.93
N GLN A 84 -2.58 -12.05 9.76
CA GLN A 84 -1.82 -12.82 10.74
C GLN A 84 -2.25 -12.43 12.15
N LEU A 85 -2.59 -13.40 12.99
CA LEU A 85 -2.86 -13.14 14.40
C LEU A 85 -1.51 -13.00 15.13
N ARG A 86 -1.26 -11.84 15.73
CA ARG A 86 -0.08 -11.61 16.58
C ARG A 86 -0.50 -11.55 18.03
N SER A 87 0.14 -12.40 18.84
CA SER A 87 0.07 -12.30 20.29
C SER A 87 0.96 -11.17 20.77
N CYS A 88 0.43 -10.33 21.64
CA CYS A 88 1.18 -9.28 22.30
C CYS A 88 1.34 -9.65 23.77
N THR A 89 2.54 -9.44 24.31
CA THR A 89 2.87 -9.84 25.69
C THR A 89 2.08 -9.07 26.74
N SER A 90 1.53 -7.91 26.38
CA SER A 90 0.86 -6.97 27.28
C SER A 90 -0.58 -6.61 26.87
N SER A 91 -1.10 -7.18 25.78
CA SER A 91 -2.45 -6.86 25.28
C SER A 91 -3.12 -8.07 24.63
N ASP A 92 -4.41 -7.93 24.37
CA ASP A 92 -5.14 -8.89 23.55
C ASP A 92 -4.45 -9.09 22.19
N PRO A 93 -4.50 -10.31 21.64
CA PRO A 93 -3.89 -10.59 20.35
C PRO A 93 -4.62 -9.80 19.26
N VAL A 94 -3.86 -9.25 18.31
CA VAL A 94 -4.36 -8.38 17.25
C VAL A 94 -4.11 -9.03 15.90
N PHE A 95 -5.08 -8.95 14.99
CA PHE A 95 -4.83 -9.33 13.60
C PHE A 95 -4.04 -8.22 12.92
N VAL A 96 -3.06 -8.59 12.11
CA VAL A 96 -2.24 -7.64 11.39
C VAL A 96 -2.24 -7.96 9.90
N HIS A 97 -2.28 -6.91 9.11
CA HIS A 97 -2.14 -6.96 7.67
C HIS A 97 -0.68 -6.64 7.30
N ALA A 98 0.00 -7.62 6.71
CA ALA A 98 1.31 -7.40 6.12
C ALA A 98 1.15 -6.89 4.68
N PHE A 99 2.08 -6.05 4.23
CA PHE A 99 2.10 -5.51 2.88
C PHE A 99 2.03 -6.63 1.83
N ARG A 100 1.05 -6.56 0.95
CA ARG A 100 0.88 -7.44 -0.22
C ARG A 100 1.29 -6.68 -1.48
N PRO A 101 2.44 -7.00 -2.09
CA PRO A 101 2.89 -6.31 -3.29
C PRO A 101 1.85 -6.31 -4.40
N ALA A 102 1.13 -7.42 -4.61
CA ALA A 102 0.17 -7.52 -5.72
C ALA A 102 -1.03 -6.55 -5.65
N SER A 103 -1.34 -5.97 -4.49
CA SER A 103 -2.55 -5.16 -4.29
C SER A 103 -2.29 -3.84 -3.59
N ASP A 104 -1.47 -3.85 -2.54
CA ASP A 104 -1.31 -2.73 -1.64
C ASP A 104 -0.42 -1.65 -2.26
N ALA A 105 -0.55 -0.41 -1.78
CA ALA A 105 0.23 0.71 -2.26
C ALA A 105 1.14 1.29 -1.19
N LEU A 106 2.32 1.75 -1.61
CA LEU A 106 3.28 2.42 -0.76
C LEU A 106 3.16 3.93 -0.93
N TYR A 107 2.63 4.61 0.08
CA TYR A 107 2.52 6.06 0.13
C TYR A 107 3.85 6.70 0.55
N ILE A 108 4.39 7.54 -0.33
CA ILE A 108 5.57 8.35 -0.04
C ILE A 108 5.10 9.73 0.40
N ARG A 109 5.41 10.10 1.64
CA ARG A 109 5.10 11.43 2.17
C ARG A 109 6.01 12.46 1.52
N PRO A 110 5.56 13.71 1.34
CA PRO A 110 6.41 14.77 0.83
C PRO A 110 7.73 14.91 1.61
N ALA A 111 7.68 14.80 2.93
CA ALA A 111 8.87 14.87 3.79
C ALA A 111 9.84 13.69 3.63
N ASP A 112 9.37 12.54 3.13
CA ASP A 112 10.20 11.35 2.93
C ASP A 112 10.66 11.20 1.47
N TRP A 113 10.25 12.09 0.58
CA TRP A 113 10.54 11.98 -0.85
C TRP A 113 12.04 11.91 -1.11
N ASP A 114 12.79 12.86 -0.56
CA ASP A 114 14.25 12.89 -0.72
C ASP A 114 14.87 11.61 -0.18
N LEU A 115 14.44 11.11 0.98
CA LEU A 115 14.92 9.86 1.57
C LEU A 115 14.58 8.62 0.73
N ALA A 116 13.43 8.62 0.06
CA ALA A 116 13.03 7.52 -0.81
C ALA A 116 13.93 7.42 -2.04
N ILE A 117 14.33 8.57 -2.61
CA ILE A 117 15.22 8.66 -3.76
C ILE A 117 16.68 8.45 -3.37
N THR A 118 17.19 9.18 -2.37
CA THR A 118 18.57 9.02 -1.91
C THR A 118 18.82 7.63 -1.35
N GLY A 119 17.82 7.00 -0.72
CA GLY A 119 17.96 5.65 -0.20
C GLY A 119 18.30 4.60 -1.27
N ILE A 120 17.96 4.84 -2.54
CA ILE A 120 18.39 4.00 -3.66
C ILE A 120 19.86 4.30 -3.99
N ILE A 121 20.21 5.58 -4.15
CA ILE A 121 21.57 6.05 -4.47
C ILE A 121 22.57 5.60 -3.39
N ASP A 122 22.29 5.90 -2.12
CA ASP A 122 23.08 5.52 -0.95
C ASP A 122 23.36 4.02 -0.92
N ARG A 123 22.40 3.21 -1.39
CA ARG A 123 22.54 1.75 -1.43
C ARG A 123 23.44 1.31 -2.58
N ILE A 124 23.33 1.92 -3.75
CA ILE A 124 24.20 1.65 -4.92
C ILE A 124 25.66 2.05 -4.60
N GLU A 125 25.86 3.13 -3.86
CA GLU A 125 27.19 3.63 -3.46
C GLU A 125 27.87 2.79 -2.37
N GLN A 126 27.20 1.79 -1.79
CA GLN A 126 27.84 0.94 -0.80
C GLN A 126 28.97 0.12 -1.41
N PRO A 127 30.03 -0.21 -0.64
CA PRO A 127 31.23 -0.89 -1.16
C PRO A 127 30.96 -2.23 -1.83
N ASP A 128 29.84 -2.87 -1.52
CA ASP A 128 29.46 -4.15 -2.11
C ASP A 128 28.79 -4.00 -3.49
N LEU A 129 28.29 -2.82 -3.85
CA LEU A 129 27.60 -2.52 -5.12
C LEU A 129 28.30 -1.46 -5.97
N VAL A 130 29.26 -0.73 -5.42
CA VAL A 130 30.06 0.25 -6.16
C VAL A 130 30.70 -0.37 -7.40
N ASP A 131 30.72 0.37 -8.50
CA ASP A 131 31.21 -0.02 -9.83
C ASP A 131 30.49 -1.23 -10.47
N GLN A 132 29.36 -1.69 -9.91
CA GLN A 132 28.54 -2.73 -10.52
C GLN A 132 27.39 -2.13 -11.32
N SER A 133 27.06 -2.76 -12.45
CA SER A 133 25.81 -2.48 -13.14
C SER A 133 24.68 -3.12 -12.33
N VAL A 134 24.04 -2.30 -11.49
CA VAL A 134 22.94 -2.72 -10.62
C VAL A 134 21.62 -2.43 -11.31
N SER A 135 20.77 -3.45 -11.41
CA SER A 135 19.39 -3.28 -11.86
C SER A 135 18.45 -3.14 -10.67
N THR A 136 17.31 -2.48 -10.82
CA THR A 136 16.21 -2.63 -9.86
C THR A 136 15.37 -3.84 -10.24
N SER A 137 15.03 -4.69 -9.26
CA SER A 137 14.17 -5.82 -9.54
C SER A 137 12.75 -5.34 -9.84
N VAL A 138 12.20 -5.77 -10.98
CA VAL A 138 10.89 -5.40 -11.59
C VAL A 138 9.68 -5.69 -10.66
N SER A 139 9.91 -6.24 -9.46
CA SER A 139 8.88 -6.74 -8.54
C SER A 139 8.85 -6.05 -7.17
N SER A 140 9.69 -5.05 -6.93
CA SER A 140 9.94 -4.55 -5.58
C SER A 140 8.78 -3.76 -4.95
N ILE A 141 8.16 -2.86 -5.71
CA ILE A 141 6.99 -2.07 -5.27
C ILE A 141 6.11 -1.78 -6.50
N PRO A 142 5.06 -2.56 -6.76
CA PRO A 142 4.28 -2.35 -7.99
C PRO A 142 3.31 -1.17 -7.89
N HIS A 143 2.89 -0.74 -6.70
CA HIS A 143 2.00 0.40 -6.54
C HIS A 143 2.59 1.45 -5.59
N ILE A 144 2.84 2.65 -6.10
CA ILE A 144 3.28 3.79 -5.30
C ILE A 144 2.13 4.80 -5.23
N ALA A 145 1.93 5.39 -4.05
CA ALA A 145 0.98 6.46 -3.83
C ALA A 145 1.69 7.73 -3.35
N MET A 146 1.16 8.90 -3.69
CA MET A 146 1.69 10.20 -3.24
C MET A 146 0.66 11.31 -3.40
N SER A 147 0.87 12.44 -2.72
CA SER A 147 0.01 13.61 -2.89
C SER A 147 0.13 14.22 -4.29
N GLU A 148 -0.94 14.86 -4.75
CA GLU A 148 -0.94 15.69 -5.96
C GLU A 148 0.19 16.72 -5.95
N THR A 149 0.41 17.39 -4.82
CA THR A 149 1.46 18.41 -4.68
C THR A 149 2.85 17.83 -4.91
N LEU A 150 3.13 16.63 -4.38
CA LEU A 150 4.41 15.97 -4.57
C LEU A 150 4.59 15.56 -6.03
N PHE A 151 3.53 15.02 -6.64
CA PHE A 151 3.54 14.63 -8.04
C PHE A 151 3.83 15.83 -8.97
N ARG A 152 3.09 16.93 -8.82
CA ARG A 152 3.26 18.13 -9.68
C ARG A 152 4.63 18.76 -9.54
N ASN A 153 5.17 18.82 -8.32
CA ASN A 153 6.48 19.42 -8.07
C ASN A 153 7.64 18.61 -8.64
N ASN A 154 7.44 17.31 -8.91
CA ASN A 154 8.51 16.39 -9.32
C ASN A 154 8.23 15.69 -10.66
N VAL A 155 7.27 16.17 -11.46
CA VAL A 155 6.85 15.49 -12.69
C VAL A 155 8.00 15.19 -13.66
N ALA A 156 8.93 16.14 -13.84
CA ALA A 156 10.09 15.95 -14.70
C ALA A 156 11.02 14.85 -14.16
N PHE A 157 11.19 14.79 -12.84
CA PHE A 157 12.00 13.77 -12.19
C PHE A 157 11.34 12.39 -12.20
N PHE A 158 10.01 12.31 -12.26
CA PHE A 158 9.33 11.03 -12.46
C PHE A 158 9.70 10.37 -13.78
N GLN A 159 9.91 11.12 -14.86
CA GLN A 159 10.40 10.53 -16.12
C GLN A 159 11.76 9.88 -15.93
N GLU A 160 12.70 10.55 -15.27
CA GLU A 160 14.01 9.99 -14.98
C GLU A 160 13.92 8.73 -14.10
N ILE A 161 13.02 8.72 -13.10
CA ILE A 161 12.77 7.53 -12.29
C ILE A 161 12.18 6.40 -13.15
N LEU A 162 11.21 6.73 -14.03
CA LEU A 162 10.56 5.76 -14.92
C LEU A 162 11.58 5.10 -15.85
N ASP A 163 12.52 5.88 -16.38
CA ASP A 163 13.55 5.39 -17.29
C ASP A 163 14.66 4.63 -16.55
N SER A 164 15.01 5.06 -15.32
CA SER A 164 16.17 4.53 -14.60
C SER A 164 15.89 3.29 -13.74
N PHE A 165 14.64 3.12 -13.27
CA PHE A 165 14.37 2.18 -12.16
C PHE A 165 13.32 1.11 -12.42
N ASN A 166 12.88 0.83 -13.66
CA ASN A 166 11.85 -0.20 -13.92
C ASN A 166 10.69 -0.10 -12.91
N VAL A 167 10.19 1.14 -12.84
CA VAL A 167 9.13 1.79 -12.05
C VAL A 167 7.88 0.99 -11.67
N PRO A 168 7.09 1.50 -10.70
CA PRO A 168 5.86 0.83 -10.28
C PRO A 168 4.92 0.62 -11.46
N ARG A 169 4.21 -0.51 -11.42
CA ARG A 169 3.15 -0.84 -12.38
C ARG A 169 1.99 0.17 -12.33
N ILE A 170 1.76 0.80 -11.17
CA ILE A 170 0.69 1.80 -10.98
C ILE A 170 1.19 2.93 -10.06
N LEU A 171 1.01 4.18 -10.50
CA LEU A 171 1.17 5.37 -9.67
C LEU A 171 -0.20 5.91 -9.27
N LEU A 172 -0.44 6.07 -7.97
CA LEU A 172 -1.68 6.57 -7.40
C LEU A 172 -1.45 8.00 -6.90
N VAL A 173 -2.14 8.96 -7.50
CA VAL A 173 -2.11 10.35 -7.05
C VAL A 173 -3.28 10.57 -6.10
N VAL A 174 -2.96 10.91 -4.85
CA VAL A 174 -3.92 11.14 -3.76
C VAL A 174 -4.26 12.62 -3.70
N PHE A 175 -5.54 12.92 -3.88
CA PHE A 175 -6.10 14.28 -3.78
C PHE A 175 -6.57 14.56 -2.37
N ASP A 176 -6.57 15.84 -2.00
CA ASP A 176 -6.99 16.32 -0.68
C ASP A 176 -6.34 15.53 0.48
N SER A 177 -5.10 15.06 0.27
CA SER A 177 -4.39 14.30 1.30
C SER A 177 -4.34 15.17 2.55
N PRO A 178 -4.82 14.69 3.71
CA PRO A 178 -4.65 15.42 4.95
C PRO A 178 -3.14 15.70 5.10
N LEU A 179 -2.80 16.97 5.37
CA LEU A 179 -1.45 17.41 5.71
C LEU A 179 -0.87 16.40 6.69
N ASP A 180 0.22 15.74 6.26
CA ASP A 180 0.94 14.65 6.90
C ASP A 180 0.22 13.99 8.07
N PRO A 181 -0.30 12.74 7.94
CA PRO A 181 -0.63 11.99 9.14
C PRO A 181 0.66 11.88 9.95
N VAL A 182 0.76 12.71 11.00
CA VAL A 182 1.87 12.74 11.94
C VAL A 182 2.14 11.28 12.27
N SER A 183 3.32 10.79 11.89
CA SER A 183 3.79 9.49 12.34
C SER A 183 3.70 9.55 13.84
N VAL A 184 2.68 8.90 14.41
CA VAL A 184 2.52 8.87 15.84
C VAL A 184 3.79 8.22 16.34
N GLU A 185 4.55 9.00 17.10
CA GLU A 185 5.92 8.69 17.49
C GLU A 185 6.02 7.23 17.90
N ARG A 186 6.99 6.51 17.32
CA ARG A 186 7.38 5.16 17.71
C ARG A 186 7.71 5.16 19.20
N LYS A 187 6.71 4.89 20.05
CA LYS A 187 6.94 4.47 21.43
C LYS A 187 7.30 2.99 21.39
N ASP A 188 8.59 2.73 21.59
CA ASP A 188 9.22 1.47 21.99
C ASP A 188 8.79 0.20 21.24
N GLN A 189 9.76 -0.59 20.78
CA GLN A 189 9.58 -1.89 20.10
C GLN A 189 8.73 -2.94 20.88
N ASN A 190 8.33 -2.64 22.12
CA ASN A 190 7.49 -3.46 22.98
C ASN A 190 6.10 -2.87 23.31
N GLN A 191 5.75 -1.71 22.76
CA GLN A 191 4.39 -1.19 22.81
C GLN A 191 3.93 -1.04 21.36
N ILE A 192 2.78 -1.62 21.04
CA ILE A 192 2.11 -1.35 19.77
C ILE A 192 1.81 0.15 19.79
N GLY A 193 2.71 0.94 19.20
CA GLY A 193 2.58 2.37 19.05
C GLY A 193 1.20 2.68 18.48
N VAL A 194 0.56 3.68 19.08
CA VAL A 194 -0.77 4.16 18.75
C VAL A 194 -1.00 4.10 17.24
N GLN A 195 -1.99 3.27 16.90
CA GLN A 195 -2.44 2.86 15.58
C GLN A 195 -2.14 3.88 14.48
N GLN A 196 -1.31 3.49 13.50
CA GLN A 196 -1.43 4.08 12.18
C GLN A 196 -2.90 3.96 11.76
N ARG A 197 -3.57 5.10 11.54
CA ARG A 197 -4.92 5.08 10.96
C ARG A 197 -4.79 4.36 9.62
N ARG A 198 -5.48 3.23 9.48
CA ARG A 198 -5.45 2.42 8.27
C ARG A 198 -6.05 3.22 7.13
N TRP A 199 -5.27 3.45 6.09
CA TRP A 199 -5.76 3.99 4.82
C TRP A 199 -6.08 2.81 3.91
N GLN A 200 -7.25 2.87 3.28
CA GLN A 200 -7.70 1.88 2.31
C GLN A 200 -7.86 2.58 0.97
N LEU A 201 -7.50 1.87 -0.10
CA LEU A 201 -7.79 2.32 -1.44
C LEU A 201 -9.26 2.05 -1.73
N ASP A 202 -10.02 3.12 -1.92
CA ASP A 202 -11.34 3.05 -2.52
C ASP A 202 -11.23 3.49 -3.97
N GLY A 203 -11.79 2.71 -4.89
CA GLY A 203 -11.66 2.96 -6.32
C GLY A 203 -12.41 4.22 -6.70
N LEU A 204 -11.70 5.28 -7.11
CA LEU A 204 -12.35 6.44 -7.68
C LEU A 204 -13.00 6.07 -9.01
N CYS A 205 -14.31 6.31 -9.12
CA CYS A 205 -15.00 6.31 -10.40
C CYS A 205 -14.33 7.36 -11.29
N GLY A 206 -13.80 7.01 -12.46
CA GLY A 206 -13.29 8.01 -13.40
C GLY A 206 -12.42 7.53 -14.53
N GLY A 207 -11.47 6.65 -14.26
CA GLY A 207 -10.47 6.21 -15.25
C GLY A 207 -9.08 6.11 -14.66
N ALA A 208 -8.11 5.81 -15.51
CA ALA A 208 -6.70 5.80 -15.17
C ALA A 208 -5.84 6.25 -16.36
N PHE A 209 -4.69 6.85 -16.06
CA PHE A 209 -3.67 7.17 -17.05
C PHE A 209 -2.75 5.96 -17.24
N PHE A 210 -2.49 5.61 -18.50
CA PHE A 210 -1.60 4.53 -18.89
C PHE A 210 -0.45 5.10 -19.70
N TRP A 211 0.77 4.74 -19.35
CA TRP A 211 1.94 5.06 -20.16
C TRP A 211 1.96 4.19 -21.42
N ASP A 212 2.08 4.80 -22.60
CA ASP A 212 2.27 4.09 -23.86
C ASP A 212 3.74 4.23 -24.31
N ASN A 213 4.48 3.13 -24.21
CA ASN A 213 5.90 3.07 -24.60
C ASN A 213 6.14 3.39 -26.07
N ASN A 214 5.17 3.18 -26.97
CA ASN A 214 5.36 3.49 -28.39
C ASN A 214 5.23 4.98 -28.67
N LEU A 215 4.41 5.67 -27.87
CA LEU A 215 4.09 7.08 -28.05
C LEU A 215 4.81 7.97 -27.05
N ASN A 216 5.52 7.38 -26.08
CA ASN A 216 6.23 8.03 -24.99
C ASN A 216 5.37 9.07 -24.27
N ARG A 217 4.10 8.73 -24.00
CA ARG A 217 3.14 9.64 -23.39
C ARG A 217 2.06 8.88 -22.62
N PHE A 218 1.40 9.58 -21.71
CA PHE A 218 0.26 9.04 -20.99
C PHE A 218 -1.04 9.14 -21.80
N HIS A 219 -1.88 8.12 -21.65
CA HIS A 219 -3.21 8.04 -22.23
C HIS A 219 -4.25 7.77 -21.16
N PHE A 220 -5.23 8.67 -21.05
CA PHE A 220 -6.37 8.45 -20.18
C PHE A 220 -7.30 7.38 -20.76
N ARG A 221 -7.68 6.40 -19.94
CA ARG A 221 -8.77 5.48 -20.23
C ARG A 221 -9.85 5.68 -19.18
N SER A 222 -11.02 6.13 -19.62
CA SER A 222 -12.18 6.22 -18.74
C SER A 222 -12.78 4.84 -18.48
N ASN A 223 -13.20 4.61 -17.24
CA ASN A 223 -13.84 3.36 -16.84
C ASN A 223 -15.35 3.35 -17.17
N GLY A 224 -15.85 4.32 -17.93
CA GLY A 224 -17.26 4.44 -18.34
C GLY A 224 -18.22 4.86 -17.21
N GLN A 225 -17.74 4.91 -15.97
CA GLN A 225 -18.46 5.45 -14.82
C GLN A 225 -18.16 6.95 -14.69
N HIS A 226 -19.19 7.79 -14.73
CA HIS A 226 -19.05 9.22 -14.45
C HIS A 226 -18.45 9.40 -13.05
N CYS A 227 -17.30 10.08 -12.96
CA CYS A 227 -16.81 10.65 -11.71
C CYS A 227 -17.93 11.48 -11.09
N ARG A 228 -18.29 11.23 -9.82
CA ARG A 228 -19.20 12.12 -9.10
C ARG A 228 -18.58 13.47 -8.72
N SER A 229 -17.28 13.65 -8.95
CA SER A 229 -16.55 14.84 -8.55
C SER A 229 -15.98 15.58 -9.77
N ASP A 230 -16.48 16.79 -10.02
CA ASP A 230 -15.95 17.73 -11.01
C ASP A 230 -14.45 18.02 -10.79
N ALA A 231 -13.96 17.89 -9.55
CA ALA A 231 -12.54 18.05 -9.24
C ALA A 231 -11.69 16.96 -9.89
N VAL A 232 -12.14 15.69 -9.85
CA VAL A 232 -11.40 14.55 -10.45
C VAL A 232 -11.37 14.66 -11.97
N ALA A 233 -12.46 15.14 -12.59
CA ALA A 233 -12.51 15.37 -14.04
C ALA A 233 -11.55 16.49 -14.48
N ARG A 234 -11.58 17.65 -13.80
CA ARG A 234 -10.65 18.76 -14.05
C ARG A 234 -9.19 18.36 -13.81
N LEU A 235 -8.94 17.58 -12.77
CA LEU A 235 -7.63 17.04 -12.46
C LEU A 235 -7.12 16.07 -13.53
N ALA A 236 -8.00 15.24 -14.09
CA ALA A 236 -7.62 14.41 -15.23
C ALA A 236 -7.26 15.28 -16.45
N GLU A 237 -8.03 16.34 -16.73
CA GLU A 237 -7.69 17.27 -17.82
C GLU A 237 -6.36 18.00 -17.55
N ASP A 238 -6.14 18.53 -16.35
CA ASP A 238 -4.89 19.20 -15.94
C ASP A 238 -3.69 18.25 -16.00
N LEU A 239 -3.85 17.01 -15.54
CA LEU A 239 -2.81 15.98 -15.60
C LEU A 239 -2.55 15.57 -17.05
N GLU A 240 -3.57 15.46 -17.89
CA GLU A 240 -3.40 15.18 -19.31
C GLU A 240 -2.63 16.31 -20.01
N GLU A 241 -2.91 17.57 -19.68
CA GLU A 241 -2.17 18.72 -20.22
C GLU A 241 -0.72 18.72 -19.74
N LEU A 242 -0.50 18.49 -18.45
CA LEU A 242 0.83 18.43 -17.85
C LEU A 242 1.66 17.25 -18.41
N LEU A 243 1.03 16.09 -18.63
CA LEU A 243 1.64 14.89 -19.20
C LEU A 243 1.69 14.90 -20.75
N ARG A 244 1.20 15.94 -21.41
CA ARG A 244 1.38 16.15 -22.87
C ARG A 244 2.67 16.88 -23.21
N VAL A 245 3.22 17.62 -22.26
CA VAL A 245 4.46 18.41 -22.41
C VAL A 245 5.72 17.54 -22.23
N TYR A 246 5.54 16.37 -21.61
CA TYR A 246 6.57 15.41 -21.22
C TYR A 246 6.28 14.06 -21.87
#